data_AF-A0A2V7ZPQ1-F1
#
_entry.id   AF-A0A2V7ZPQ1-F1
#
_cell.length_a   1.000
_cell.length_b   1.000
_cell.length_c   1.000
_cell.angle_alpha   90.00
_cell.angle_beta   90.00
_cell.angle_gamma   90.00
#
_symmetry.space_group_name_H-M   'P 1'
#
loop_
_entity.id
_entity.type
_entity.pdbx_description
1 polymer ?
#
loop_
_entity_poly.entity_id
_entity_poly.type
_entity_poly.pdbx_seq_one_letter_code
_entity_poly.pdbx_strand_id
1 'polypeptide(L)'
;TVQTILRILEAKGYVSHEKVGRAFIYQPRVDERQARRRALRHLATRLFKGSPSLLVLNVLEDDRIDTQELQRLKRIIGRFGRKIARSF
;
A
#
# COMPACT_ATOMS: atom_id res chain seq x y z
N THR A 1 1.32 -12.71 18.42
CA THR A 1 0.61 -13.89 17.87
C THR A 1 -0.37 -13.42 16.80
N VAL A 2 -0.88 -14.33 15.97
CA VAL A 2 -1.89 -14.02 14.92
C VAL A 2 -3.14 -13.37 15.52
N GLN A 3 -3.62 -13.87 16.66
CA GLN A 3 -4.80 -13.32 17.35
C GLN A 3 -4.63 -11.85 17.76
N THR A 4 -3.45 -11.47 18.26
CA THR A 4 -3.16 -10.06 18.60
C THR A 4 -3.22 -9.17 17.36
N ILE A 5 -2.69 -9.63 16.22
CA ILE A 5 -2.71 -8.88 14.96
C ILE A 5 -4.16 -8.67 14.49
N LEU A 6 -4.98 -9.72 14.53
CA LEU A 6 -6.40 -9.63 14.14
C LEU A 6 -7.20 -8.66 15.02
N ARG A 7 -6.96 -8.66 16.34
CA ARG A 7 -7.57 -7.67 17.25
C ARG A 7 -7.14 -6.24 16.96
N ILE A 8 -5.86 -6.02 16.63
CA ILE A 8 -5.38 -4.68 16.24
C ILE A 8 -6.03 -4.24 14.93
N LEU A 9 -6.14 -5.13 13.95
CA LEU A 9 -6.78 -4.81 12.67
C LEU A 9 -8.28 -4.53 12.84
N GLU A 10 -8.96 -5.26 13.72
CA GLU A 10 -10.35 -5.01 14.07
C GLU A 10 -10.54 -3.67 14.78
N ALA A 11 -9.72 -3.36 15.79
CA ALA A 11 -9.74 -2.07 16.48
C ALA A 11 -9.47 -0.89 15.53
N LYS A 12 -8.63 -1.11 14.51
CA LYS A 12 -8.35 -0.13 13.45
C LYS A 12 -9.41 -0.11 12.33
N GLY A 13 -10.45 -0.96 12.40
CA GLY A 13 -11.56 -1.02 11.46
C GLY A 13 -11.23 -1.67 10.12
N TYR A 14 -10.12 -2.41 10.00
CA TYR A 14 -9.75 -3.11 8.76
C TYR A 14 -10.51 -4.43 8.58
N VAL A 15 -10.87 -5.09 9.69
CA VAL A 15 -11.60 -6.36 9.70
C VAL A 15 -12.70 -6.31 10.75
N SER A 16 -13.68 -7.20 10.65
CA SER A 16 -14.60 -7.55 11.73
C SER A 16 -14.58 -9.05 11.94
N HIS A 17 -14.91 -9.50 13.15
CA HIS A 17 -15.19 -10.89 13.40
C HIS A 17 -16.67 -11.19 13.59
N GLU A 18 -17.04 -12.43 13.30
CA GLU A 18 -18.28 -13.06 13.72
C GLU A 18 -17.94 -14.31 14.53
N LYS A 19 -18.70 -14.57 15.58
CA LYS A 19 -18.53 -15.77 16.40
C LYS A 19 -19.44 -16.88 15.89
N VAL A 20 -18.83 -17.95 15.38
CA VAL A 20 -19.53 -19.15 14.94
C VAL A 20 -19.13 -20.31 15.85
N GLY A 21 -20.02 -20.64 16.79
CA GLY A 21 -19.73 -21.62 17.85
C GLY A 21 -18.56 -21.20 18.74
N ARG A 22 -17.44 -21.94 18.66
CA ARG A 22 -16.19 -21.64 19.39
C ARG A 22 -15.13 -20.95 18.53
N ALA A 23 -15.42 -20.69 17.24
CA ALA A 23 -14.50 -20.07 16.30
C ALA A 23 -14.83 -18.59 16.08
N PHE A 24 -13.80 -17.80 15.78
CA PHE A 24 -13.91 -16.43 15.30
C PHE A 24 -13.62 -16.41 13.80
N ILE A 25 -14.60 -16.02 12.99
CA ILE A 25 -14.44 -15.84 11.54
C ILE A 25 -14.21 -14.35 11.28
N TYR A 26 -13.08 -14.01 10.67
CA TYR A 26 -12.74 -12.62 10.34
C TYR A 26 -13.04 -12.33 8.87
N GLN A 27 -13.58 -11.14 8.61
CA GLN A 27 -13.90 -10.65 7.27
C GLN A 27 -13.37 -9.22 7.07
N PRO A 28 -12.86 -8.89 5.86
CA PRO A 28 -12.36 -7.55 5.57
C PRO A 28 -13.50 -6.53 5.52
N ARG A 29 -13.27 -5.36 6.12
CA ARG A 29 -14.21 -4.22 6.09
C ARG A 29 -13.79 -3.12 5.11
N VAL A 30 -12.57 -3.19 4.61
CA VAL A 30 -12.00 -2.23 3.68
C VAL A 30 -11.55 -2.92 2.42
N ASP A 31 -11.72 -2.24 1.29
CA ASP A 31 -11.17 -2.67 0.02
C ASP A 31 -9.63 -2.74 0.09
N GLU A 32 -9.06 -3.77 -0.54
CA GLU A 32 -7.63 -4.04 -0.52
C GLU A 32 -6.81 -2.87 -1.08
N ARG A 33 -7.29 -2.23 -2.16
CA ARG A 33 -6.58 -1.10 -2.77
C ARG A 33 -6.58 0.11 -1.83
N GLN A 34 -7.70 0.35 -1.15
CA GLN A 34 -7.78 1.41 -0.14
C GLN A 34 -6.84 1.15 1.04
N ALA A 35 -6.82 -0.08 1.55
CA ALA A 35 -5.92 -0.48 2.63
C ALA A 35 -4.45 -0.29 2.22
N ARG A 36 -4.08 -0.77 1.02
CA ARG A 36 -2.73 -0.62 0.46
C ARG A 36 -2.32 0.84 0.32
N ARG A 37 -3.21 1.70 -0.19
CA ARG A 37 -2.95 3.14 -0.32
C ARG A 37 -2.72 3.82 1.03
N ARG A 38 -3.51 3.46 2.05
CA ARG A 38 -3.34 3.96 3.43
C ARG A 38 -2.01 3.51 4.02
N ALA A 39 -1.64 2.25 3.85
CA ALA A 39 -0.37 1.70 4.31
C ALA A 39 0.83 2.43 3.67
N LEU A 40 0.83 2.60 2.34
CA LEU A 40 1.89 3.32 1.63
C LEU A 40 2.01 4.78 2.09
N ARG A 41 0.87 5.48 2.28
CA ARG A 41 0.89 6.85 2.82
C ARG A 41 1.49 6.87 4.23
N HIS A 42 1.11 5.94 5.09
CA HIS A 42 1.66 5.85 6.45
C HIS A 42 3.17 5.61 6.44
N LEU A 43 3.65 4.69 5.60
CA LEU A 43 5.09 4.44 5.42
C LEU A 43 5.83 5.67 4.92
N ALA A 44 5.33 6.31 3.85
CA ALA A 44 5.91 7.54 3.33
C ALA A 44 6.01 8.63 4.41
N THR A 45 4.95 8.84 5.20
CA THR A 45 4.95 9.84 6.28
C THR A 45 5.91 9.49 7.41
N ARG A 46 5.94 8.23 7.85
CA ARG A 46 6.71 7.81 9.04
C ARG A 46 8.20 7.63 8.76
N LEU A 47 8.56 7.15 7.57
CA LEU A 47 9.93 6.77 7.23
C LEU A 47 10.58 7.75 6.25
N PHE A 48 9.79 8.36 5.36
CA PHE A 48 10.30 9.19 4.26
C PHE A 48 9.85 10.66 4.37
N LYS A 49 9.57 11.14 5.59
CA LYS A 49 9.15 12.53 5.88
C LYS A 49 7.97 13.02 5.03
N GLY A 50 7.11 12.10 4.60
CA GLY A 50 5.97 12.39 3.74
C GLY A 50 6.30 12.59 2.27
N SER A 51 7.55 12.36 1.83
CA SER A 51 7.98 12.48 0.44
C SER A 51 7.76 11.17 -0.32
N PRO A 52 6.81 11.11 -1.27
CA PRO A 52 6.63 9.94 -2.13
C PRO A 52 7.83 9.73 -3.06
N SER A 53 8.52 10.81 -3.46
CA SER A 53 9.69 10.73 -4.33
C SER A 53 10.87 10.03 -3.65
N LEU A 54 11.07 10.28 -2.35
CA LEU A 54 12.11 9.58 -1.58
C LEU A 54 11.79 8.09 -1.40
N LEU A 55 10.52 7.75 -1.19
CA LEU A 55 10.10 6.35 -1.16
C LEU A 55 10.40 5.64 -2.48
N VAL A 56 10.07 6.27 -3.62
CA VAL A 56 10.38 5.72 -4.94
C VAL A 56 11.88 5.59 -5.12
N LEU A 57 12.66 6.62 -4.80
CA LEU A 57 14.12 6.59 -4.94
C LEU A 57 14.74 5.42 -4.15
N ASN A 58 14.34 5.25 -2.89
CA ASN A 58 14.85 4.17 -2.05
C ASN A 58 14.52 2.77 -2.61
N VAL A 59 13.33 2.60 -3.19
CA VAL A 59 12.97 1.33 -3.87
C VAL A 59 13.88 1.11 -5.08
N LEU A 60 14.17 2.15 -5.85
CA LEU A 60 15.05 2.04 -7.03
C LEU A 60 16.53 1.79 -6.67
N GLU A 61 16.99 2.27 -5.50
CA GLU A 61 18.37 2.12 -5.02
C GLU A 61 18.62 0.75 -4.39
N ASP A 62 17.66 0.21 -3.62
CA ASP A 62 17.78 -1.10 -2.96
C ASP A 62 17.54 -2.27 -3.91
N ASP A 63 16.71 -2.10 -4.95
CA ASP A 63 16.42 -3.17 -5.91
C ASP A 63 17.50 -3.25 -7.00
N ARG A 64 17.88 -4.49 -7.35
CA ARG A 64 18.60 -4.79 -8.61
C ARG A 64 17.67 -4.62 -9.79
N ILE A 65 17.26 -3.38 -10.07
CA ILE A 65 16.39 -3.07 -11.19
C ILE A 65 17.18 -3.27 -12.47
N ASP A 66 16.77 -4.25 -13.25
CA ASP A 66 17.33 -4.45 -14.57
C ASP A 66 16.85 -3.36 -15.54
N THR A 67 17.55 -3.25 -16.67
CA THR A 67 17.25 -2.26 -17.70
C THR A 67 15.81 -2.37 -18.23
N GLN A 68 15.22 -3.57 -18.25
CA GLN A 68 13.86 -3.80 -18.76
C GLN A 68 12.81 -3.23 -17.79
N GLU A 69 12.97 -3.49 -16.50
CA GLU A 69 12.07 -2.97 -15.46
C GLU A 69 12.21 -1.45 -15.32
N LEU A 70 13.42 -0.90 -15.45
CA LEU A 70 13.62 0.56 -15.52
C LEU A 70 12.89 1.19 -16.72
N GLN A 71 12.97 0.57 -17.91
CA GLN A 71 12.23 1.04 -19.10
C GLN A 71 10.72 0.91 -18.92
N ARG A 72 10.25 -0.13 -18.23
CA ARG A 72 8.83 -0.30 -17.90
C ARG A 72 8.35 0.80 -16.95
N LEU A 73 9.10 1.11 -15.90
CA LEU A 73 8.80 2.19 -14.97
C LEU A 73 8.73 3.56 -15.67
N LYS A 74 9.72 3.88 -16.52
CA LYS A 74 9.71 5.10 -17.35
C LYS A 74 8.44 5.22 -18.20
N ARG A 75 8.01 4.11 -18.83
CA ARG A 75 6.76 4.07 -19.63
C ARG A 75 5.52 4.30 -18.77
N ILE A 76 5.45 3.69 -17.58
CA ILE A 76 4.33 3.87 -16.65
C ILE A 76 4.25 5.34 -16.20
N ILE A 77 5.36 5.91 -15.74
CA ILE A 77 5.44 7.31 -15.29
C ILE A 77 5.05 8.26 -16.42
N GLY A 78 5.59 8.07 -17.63
CA GLY A 78 5.23 8.90 -18.79
C GLY A 78 3.74 8.82 -19.16
N ARG A 79 3.10 7.67 -18.98
CA ARG A 79 1.65 7.51 -19.19
C ARG A 79 0.84 8.30 -18.14
N PHE A 80 1.27 8.28 -16.88
CA PHE A 80 0.65 9.06 -15.81
C PHE A 80 0.80 10.57 -16.06
N GLY A 81 1.98 11.04 -16.46
CA GLY A 81 2.21 12.45 -16.78
C GLY A 81 1.27 12.97 -17.87
N ARG A 82 1.08 12.19 -18.95
CA ARG A 82 0.11 12.53 -20.02
C ARG A 82 -1.34 12.55 -19.55
N LYS A 83 -1.70 11.70 -18.58
CA LYS A 83 -3.06 11.67 -18.02
C LYS A 83 -3.34 12.89 -17.13
N ILE A 84 -2.34 13.35 -16.37
CA ILE A 84 -2.44 14.56 -15.56
C ILE A 84 -2.56 15.80 -16.45
N ALA A 85 -1.71 15.90 -17.49
CA ALA A 85 -1.74 17.03 -18.42
C ALA A 85 -3.01 17.13 -19.28
N ARG A 86 -3.81 16.06 -19.39
CA ARG A 86 -5.12 16.04 -20.08
C ARG A 86 -6.32 16.32 -19.17
N SER A 87 -6.09 16.41 -17.86
CA SER A 87 -7.14 16.63 -16.85
C SER A 87 -7.20 18.09 -16.38
N PHE A 88 -6.41 18.96 -17.01
CA PHE A 88 -6.44 20.42 -16.95
C PHE A 88 -6.76 20.94 -18.36
#